data_AF-A0A2R7R5I7-F1
#
_entry.id   AF-A0A2R7R5I7-F1
#
_cell.length_a   1.000
_cell.length_b   1.000
_cell.length_c   1.000
_cell.angle_alpha   90.00
_cell.angle_beta   90.00
_cell.angle_gamma   90.00
#
_symmetry.space_group_name_H-M   'P 1'
#
loop_
_entity.id
_entity.type
_entity.pdbx_description
1 polymer ?
#
loop_
_entity_poly.entity_id
_entity_poly.type
_entity_poly.pdbx_seq_one_letter_code
_entity_poly.pdbx_strand_id
1 'polypeptide(L)'
;MTVLKTPADLGHVIRNRRKALGWDQARLAYETGVSRQWVIDIEKGKPRAELQLVLRVMNVLGVPLTAALPAPSPAVADLPRVDINAIVERHRLPQQGRPRAPGKPGTLSYAEILEQARRELPPSGTTTPPSVHELHVDYPATPKKGT
;
A
#
# COMPACT_ATOMS: atom_id res chain seq x y z
N MET A 1 9.32 9.02 -25.91
CA MET A 1 9.05 10.05 -24.86
C MET A 1 10.15 9.96 -23.83
N THR A 2 10.86 11.05 -23.57
CA THR A 2 11.94 11.07 -22.56
C THR A 2 11.37 11.47 -21.22
N VAL A 3 11.70 10.71 -20.17
CA VAL A 3 11.32 11.04 -18.79
C VAL A 3 12.33 12.02 -18.21
N LEU A 4 11.86 13.19 -17.75
CA LEU A 4 12.69 14.19 -17.08
C LEU A 4 12.91 13.76 -15.63
N LYS A 5 14.16 13.67 -15.18
CA LYS A 5 14.54 13.25 -13.82
C LYS A 5 15.20 14.36 -13.02
N THR A 6 15.76 15.36 -13.70
CA THR A 6 16.55 16.43 -13.08
C THR A 6 16.15 17.82 -13.59
N PRO A 7 16.47 18.89 -12.84
CA PRO A 7 16.33 20.26 -13.32
C PRO A 7 17.11 20.52 -14.62
N ALA A 8 18.26 19.87 -14.81
CA ALA A 8 19.06 20.00 -16.03
C ALA A 8 18.32 19.45 -17.26
N ASP A 9 17.60 18.33 -17.11
CA ASP A 9 16.79 17.77 -18.20
C ASP A 9 15.72 18.79 -18.65
N LEU A 10 15.05 19.42 -17.68
CA LEU A 10 14.08 20.47 -17.96
C LEU A 10 14.72 21.69 -18.63
N GLY A 11 15.88 22.13 -18.14
CA GLY A 11 16.64 23.24 -18.73
C GLY A 11 17.02 22.98 -20.19
N HIS A 12 17.41 21.74 -20.52
CA HIS A 12 17.67 21.32 -21.91
C HIS A 12 16.42 21.37 -22.79
N VAL A 13 15.27 20.91 -22.30
CA VAL A 13 13.99 20.99 -23.04
C VAL A 13 13.65 22.45 -23.36
N ILE A 14 13.72 23.33 -22.36
CA ILE A 14 13.46 24.77 -22.51
C ILE A 14 14.40 25.38 -23.55
N ARG A 15 15.71 25.16 -23.40
CA ARG A 15 16.74 25.69 -24.30
C ARG A 15 16.57 25.21 -25.73
N ASN A 16 16.32 23.92 -25.93
CA ASN A 16 16.16 23.32 -27.24
C ASN A 16 14.92 23.88 -27.93
N ARG A 17 13.79 23.97 -27.22
CA ARG A 17 12.57 24.53 -27.78
C ARG A 17 12.71 26.01 -28.13
N ARG A 18 13.31 26.81 -27.23
CA ARG A 18 13.57 28.23 -27.50
C ARG A 18 14.42 28.42 -28.76
N LYS A 19 15.49 27.64 -28.91
CA LYS A 19 16.34 27.68 -30.11
C LYS A 19 15.60 27.25 -31.38
N ALA A 20 14.73 26.23 -31.29
CA ALA A 20 13.92 25.80 -32.41
C ALA A 20 12.91 26.87 -32.88
N LEU A 21 12.51 27.79 -32.00
CA LEU A 21 11.70 28.96 -32.35
C LEU A 21 12.54 30.13 -32.90
N GLY A 22 13.87 30.01 -32.97
CA GLY A 22 14.77 31.10 -33.36
C GLY A 22 14.90 32.20 -32.31
N TRP A 23 14.46 31.96 -31.08
CA TRP A 23 14.45 32.96 -30.02
C TRP A 23 15.77 33.02 -29.28
N ASP A 24 16.20 34.22 -28.91
CA ASP A 24 17.23 34.41 -27.90
C ASP A 24 16.62 34.37 -26.48
N GLN A 25 17.47 34.41 -25.45
CA GLN A 25 17.03 34.36 -24.05
C GLN A 25 16.26 35.63 -23.63
N ALA A 26 16.56 36.78 -24.26
CA ALA A 26 15.87 38.03 -23.94
C ALA A 26 14.42 38.01 -24.43
N ARG A 27 14.17 37.42 -25.61
CA ARG A 27 12.82 37.22 -26.14
C ARG A 27 12.01 36.30 -25.24
N LEU A 28 12.56 35.16 -24.82
CA LEU A 28 11.84 34.27 -23.90
C LEU A 28 11.54 34.97 -22.56
N ALA A 29 12.49 35.75 -22.04
CA ALA A 29 12.32 36.51 -20.81
C ALA A 29 11.16 37.51 -20.92
N TYR A 30 11.09 38.24 -22.04
CA TYR A 30 10.01 39.17 -22.36
C TYR A 30 8.65 38.47 -22.41
N GLU A 31 8.52 37.39 -23.19
CA GLU A 31 7.27 36.64 -23.37
C GLU A 31 6.75 36.01 -22.08
N THR A 32 7.64 35.70 -21.14
CA THR A 32 7.28 35.04 -19.88
C THR A 32 7.20 36.00 -18.69
N GLY A 33 7.58 37.27 -18.88
CA GLY A 33 7.58 38.29 -17.84
C GLY A 33 8.59 38.01 -16.71
N VAL A 34 9.76 37.47 -17.06
CA VAL A 34 10.85 37.17 -16.11
C VAL A 34 12.14 37.88 -16.54
N SER A 35 13.17 37.86 -15.69
CA SER A 35 14.47 38.42 -16.08
C SER A 35 15.24 37.51 -17.03
N ARG A 36 16.09 38.09 -17.89
CA ARG A 36 17.00 37.31 -18.74
C ARG A 36 17.92 36.40 -17.92
N GLN A 37 18.37 36.86 -16.74
CA GLN A 37 19.17 36.05 -15.82
C GLN A 37 18.40 34.82 -15.34
N TRP A 38 17.10 34.97 -15.04
CA TRP A 38 16.25 33.84 -14.67
C TRP A 38 16.19 32.79 -15.79
N VAL A 39 16.07 33.23 -17.07
CA VAL A 39 16.12 32.32 -18.22
C VAL A 39 17.47 31.61 -18.34
N ILE A 40 18.59 32.32 -18.11
CA ILE A 40 19.92 31.71 -18.09
C ILE A 40 20.01 30.63 -17.01
N ASP A 41 19.53 30.92 -15.80
CA ASP A 41 19.62 30.00 -14.68
C ASP A 41 18.75 28.76 -14.88
N ILE A 42 17.51 28.92 -15.37
CA ILE A 42 16.62 27.78 -15.61
C ILE A 42 17.16 26.86 -16.71
N GLU A 43 17.75 27.42 -17.78
CA GLU A 43 18.38 26.63 -18.83
C GLU A 43 19.61 25.85 -18.35
N LYS A 44 20.28 26.32 -17.29
CA LYS A 44 21.37 25.61 -16.61
C LYS A 44 20.87 24.58 -15.59
N GLY A 45 19.56 24.46 -15.39
CA GLY A 45 18.96 23.54 -14.43
C GLY A 45 18.93 24.09 -13.01
N LYS A 46 18.49 25.34 -12.81
CA LYS A 46 18.28 25.96 -11.49
C LYS A 46 17.53 25.00 -10.53
N PRO A 47 18.16 24.53 -9.42
CA PRO A 47 17.55 23.55 -8.53
C PRO A 47 16.29 24.04 -7.81
N ARG A 48 16.23 25.35 -7.54
CA ARG A 48 15.12 26.02 -6.84
C ARG A 48 14.46 27.03 -7.77
N ALA A 49 13.73 26.53 -8.76
CA ALA A 49 12.90 27.35 -9.64
C ALA A 49 11.46 27.38 -9.13
N GLU A 50 10.82 28.54 -9.20
CA GLU A 50 9.40 28.65 -8.88
C GLU A 50 8.57 27.88 -9.90
N LEU A 51 7.78 26.93 -9.42
CA LEU A 51 6.97 26.05 -10.27
C LEU A 51 6.05 26.85 -11.20
N GLN A 52 5.42 27.91 -10.71
CA GLN A 52 4.50 28.73 -11.50
C GLN A 52 5.20 29.37 -12.73
N LEU A 53 6.42 29.85 -12.56
CA LEU A 53 7.20 30.43 -13.66
C LEU A 53 7.64 29.38 -14.66
N VAL A 54 8.03 28.20 -14.16
CA VAL A 54 8.34 27.05 -15.02
C VAL A 54 7.13 26.69 -15.88
N LEU A 55 5.95 26.49 -15.28
CA LEU A 55 4.73 26.15 -16.02
C LEU A 55 4.37 27.22 -17.05
N ARG A 56 4.52 28.50 -16.72
CA ARG A 56 4.32 29.61 -17.66
C ARG A 56 5.27 29.52 -18.86
N VAL A 57 6.56 29.28 -18.62
CA VAL A 57 7.57 29.12 -19.69
C VAL A 57 7.21 27.95 -20.59
N MET A 58 6.80 26.82 -20.03
CA MET A 58 6.40 25.65 -20.81
C MET A 58 5.21 25.95 -21.72
N ASN A 59 4.21 26.68 -21.20
CA ASN A 59 3.06 27.14 -21.99
C ASN A 59 3.45 28.08 -23.12
N VAL A 60 4.27 29.11 -22.84
CA VAL A 60 4.76 30.06 -23.85
C VAL A 60 5.56 29.38 -24.95
N LEU A 61 6.36 28.37 -24.59
CA LEU A 61 7.14 27.58 -25.55
C LEU A 61 6.29 26.53 -26.30
N GLY A 62 5.02 26.36 -25.93
CA GLY A 62 4.13 25.33 -26.49
C GLY A 62 4.60 23.90 -26.18
N VAL A 63 5.23 23.69 -25.01
CA VAL A 63 5.67 22.37 -24.56
C VAL A 63 4.66 21.82 -23.56
N PRO A 64 3.84 20.82 -23.96
CA PRO A 64 2.86 20.25 -23.05
C PRO A 64 3.54 19.46 -21.93
N LEU A 65 3.04 19.63 -20.71
CA LEU A 65 3.40 18.81 -19.55
C LEU A 65 2.26 17.84 -19.25
N THR A 66 2.58 16.54 -19.19
CA THR A 66 1.62 15.47 -18.92
C THR A 66 2.04 14.71 -17.68
N ALA A 67 1.09 14.48 -16.76
CA ALA A 67 1.28 13.56 -15.65
C ALA A 67 0.86 12.15 -16.09
N ALA A 68 1.72 11.16 -15.87
CA ALA A 68 1.42 9.75 -16.07
C ALA A 68 1.65 9.02 -14.75
N LEU A 69 0.66 8.27 -14.29
CA LEU A 69 0.81 7.35 -13.17
C LEU A 69 1.34 6.01 -13.71
N PRO A 70 2.26 5.34 -13.01
CA PRO A 70 2.64 3.99 -13.38
C PRO A 70 1.40 3.11 -13.37
N ALA A 71 1.17 2.38 -14.46
CA ALA A 71 0.13 1.36 -14.49
C ALA A 71 0.46 0.31 -13.40
N PRO A 72 -0.55 -0.23 -12.68
CA PRO A 72 -0.32 -1.36 -11.80
C PRO A 72 0.36 -2.47 -12.60
N SER A 73 1.47 -3.00 -12.08
CA SER A 73 2.20 -4.07 -12.75
C SER A 73 1.24 -5.23 -13.02
N PRO A 74 1.19 -5.77 -14.26
CA PRO A 74 0.35 -6.91 -14.59
C PRO A 74 0.68 -8.15 -13.73
N ALA A 75 1.84 -8.17 -13.05
CA ALA A 75 2.20 -9.24 -12.12
C ALA A 75 1.18 -9.47 -10.98
N VAL A 76 0.37 -8.46 -10.61
CA VAL A 76 -0.71 -8.64 -9.62
C VAL A 76 -2.02 -9.06 -10.31
N ALA A 77 -2.18 -8.74 -11.59
CA ALA A 77 -3.36 -9.11 -12.38
C ALA A 77 -3.31 -10.57 -12.85
N ASP A 78 -2.11 -11.14 -12.98
CA ASP A 78 -1.87 -12.51 -13.46
C ASP A 78 -1.74 -13.54 -12.33
N LEU A 79 -1.86 -13.12 -11.08
CA LEU A 79 -2.12 -14.08 -10.01
C LEU A 79 -3.54 -14.61 -10.24
N PRO A 80 -3.71 -15.93 -10.45
CA PRO A 80 -5.05 -16.49 -10.52
C PRO A 80 -5.77 -16.09 -9.25
N ARG A 81 -6.91 -15.42 -9.38
CA ARG A 81 -7.73 -15.06 -8.22
C ARG A 81 -8.14 -16.37 -7.56
N VAL A 82 -7.45 -16.72 -6.48
CA VAL A 82 -7.75 -17.91 -5.70
C VAL A 82 -9.09 -17.69 -5.04
N ASP A 83 -10.12 -18.39 -5.53
CA ASP A 83 -11.43 -18.38 -4.91
C ASP A 83 -11.36 -19.16 -3.59
N ILE A 84 -11.43 -18.42 -2.49
CA ILE A 84 -11.40 -18.97 -1.13
C ILE A 84 -12.54 -19.97 -0.94
N ASN A 85 -13.72 -19.72 -1.53
CA ASN A 85 -14.88 -20.60 -1.39
C ASN A 85 -14.61 -21.95 -2.09
N ALA A 86 -13.94 -21.94 -3.25
CA ALA A 86 -13.57 -23.17 -3.95
C ALA A 86 -12.57 -24.03 -3.16
N ILE A 87 -11.63 -23.41 -2.43
CA ILE A 87 -10.69 -24.13 -1.56
C ILE A 87 -11.41 -24.74 -0.36
N VAL A 88 -12.27 -23.97 0.32
CA VAL A 88 -13.05 -24.46 1.46
C VAL A 88 -13.92 -25.64 1.03
N GLU A 89 -14.60 -25.55 -0.12
CA GLU A 89 -15.47 -26.61 -0.60
C GLU A 89 -14.71 -27.88 -1.00
N ARG A 90 -13.52 -27.74 -1.63
CA ARG A 90 -12.63 -28.87 -1.93
C ARG A 90 -12.22 -29.65 -0.67
N HIS A 91 -12.07 -28.98 0.46
CA HIS A 91 -11.76 -29.60 1.75
C HIS A 91 -12.99 -29.94 2.60
N ARG A 92 -14.19 -29.49 2.19
CA ARG A 92 -15.46 -29.80 2.83
C ARG A 92 -16.04 -31.13 2.36
N LEU A 93 -15.64 -31.61 1.16
CA LEU A 93 -15.97 -32.96 0.71
C LEU A 93 -15.48 -33.98 1.76
N PRO A 94 -16.34 -34.93 2.19
CA PRO A 94 -16.10 -35.68 3.41
C PRO A 94 -14.91 -36.60 3.21
N GLN A 95 -14.13 -36.80 4.27
CA GLN A 95 -13.38 -38.04 4.44
C GLN A 95 -14.38 -39.21 4.47
N GLN A 96 -14.89 -39.62 3.31
CA GLN A 96 -15.73 -40.79 3.17
C GLN A 96 -14.85 -42.02 3.36
N GLY A 97 -14.95 -42.62 4.53
CA GLY A 97 -14.73 -44.05 4.71
C GLY A 97 -13.29 -44.53 4.91
N ARG A 98 -12.47 -43.86 5.73
CA ARG A 98 -11.42 -44.62 6.41
C ARG A 98 -12.11 -45.38 7.56
N PRO A 99 -12.07 -46.73 7.60
CA PRO A 99 -12.60 -47.46 8.74
C PRO A 99 -11.91 -46.89 9.99
N ARG A 100 -12.73 -46.48 10.97
CA ARG A 100 -12.23 -46.04 12.27
C ARG A 100 -11.37 -47.18 12.81
N ALA A 101 -10.06 -46.97 12.87
CA ALA A 101 -9.17 -47.93 13.51
C ALA A 101 -9.71 -48.19 14.92
N PRO A 102 -9.74 -49.45 15.40
CA PRO A 102 -10.20 -49.73 16.74
C PRO A 102 -9.42 -48.83 17.71
N GLY A 103 -10.16 -48.07 18.52
CA GLY A 103 -9.58 -47.19 19.52
C GLY A 103 -8.62 -48.01 20.39
N LYS A 104 -7.44 -47.45 20.69
CA LYS A 104 -6.51 -48.10 21.61
C LYS A 104 -7.27 -48.46 22.90
N PRO A 105 -7.12 -49.67 23.45
CA PRO A 105 -7.76 -50.03 24.71
C PRO A 105 -7.37 -48.99 25.77
N GLY A 106 -8.36 -48.37 26.42
CA GLY A 106 -8.17 -47.41 27.51
C GLY A 106 -8.36 -45.93 27.19
N THR A 107 -8.81 -45.54 26.00
CA THR A 107 -9.16 -44.12 25.71
C THR A 107 -10.68 -43.91 25.79
N LEU A 108 -11.14 -43.13 26.77
CA LEU A 108 -12.54 -42.69 26.85
C LEU A 108 -12.90 -41.87 25.61
N SER A 109 -14.04 -42.17 25.00
CA SER A 109 -14.64 -41.37 23.96
C SER A 109 -15.09 -40.02 24.50
N TYR A 110 -15.22 -39.04 23.61
CA TYR A 110 -15.66 -37.69 23.97
C TYR A 110 -17.02 -37.68 24.71
N ALA A 111 -17.93 -38.58 24.33
CA ALA A 111 -19.21 -38.74 25.00
C ALA A 111 -19.05 -39.23 26.45
N GLU A 112 -18.15 -40.17 26.70
CA GLU A 112 -17.86 -40.68 28.05
C GLU A 112 -17.17 -39.63 28.92
N ILE A 113 -16.27 -38.83 28.33
CA ILE A 113 -15.64 -37.70 29.03
C ILE A 113 -16.71 -36.68 29.46
N LEU A 114 -17.66 -36.36 28.58
CA LEU A 114 -18.76 -35.44 28.91
C LEU A 114 -19.69 -36.00 29.97
N GLU A 115 -19.99 -37.30 29.93
CA GLU A 115 -20.86 -37.95 30.91
C GLU A 115 -20.20 -38.03 32.29
N GLN A 116 -18.89 -38.31 32.34
CA GLN A 116 -18.11 -38.32 33.57
C GLN A 116 -18.02 -36.92 34.18
N ALA A 117 -17.72 -35.89 33.38
CA ALA A 117 -17.70 -34.50 33.84
C ALA A 117 -19.07 -34.05 34.41
N ARG A 118 -20.18 -34.54 33.83
CA ARG A 118 -21.54 -34.24 34.31
C ARG A 118 -21.83 -34.89 35.66
N ARG A 119 -21.25 -36.06 35.95
CA ARG A 119 -21.40 -36.75 37.24
C ARG A 119 -20.54 -36.16 38.34
N GLU A 120 -19.38 -35.60 37.99
CA GLU A 120 -18.45 -35.00 38.95
C GLU A 120 -18.81 -33.55 39.32
N LEU A 121 -19.65 -32.86 38.53
CA LEU A 121 -20.12 -31.52 38.88
C LEU A 121 -21.25 -31.58 39.94
N PRO A 122 -21.17 -30.78 41.03
CA PRO A 122 -22.30 -30.61 41.94
C PRO A 122 -23.49 -29.95 41.21
N PRO A 123 -24.74 -30.19 41.64
CA PRO A 123 -25.90 -29.62 40.97
C PRO A 123 -25.79 -28.09 40.96
N SER A 124 -25.70 -27.52 39.76
CA SER A 124 -25.56 -26.08 39.59
C SER A 124 -26.80 -25.38 40.15
N GLY A 125 -26.66 -24.76 41.31
CA GLY A 125 -27.49 -23.63 41.69
C GLY A 125 -27.35 -22.55 40.63
N THR A 126 -28.42 -21.83 40.34
CA THR A 126 -28.48 -20.74 39.37
C THR A 126 -27.38 -19.70 39.63
N THR A 127 -26.27 -19.79 38.90
CA THR A 127 -25.30 -18.70 38.80
C THR A 127 -25.26 -18.26 37.35
N THR A 128 -25.81 -17.07 37.10
CA THR A 128 -25.59 -16.30 35.87
C THR A 128 -24.08 -16.20 35.64
N PRO A 129 -23.55 -16.57 34.46
CA PRO A 129 -22.13 -16.36 34.17
C PRO A 129 -21.82 -14.85 34.22
N PRO A 130 -20.67 -14.44 34.79
CA PRO A 130 -20.34 -13.02 34.92
C PRO A 130 -20.25 -12.37 33.53
N SER A 131 -20.76 -11.14 33.44
CA SER A 131 -20.75 -10.34 32.22
C SER A 131 -19.32 -9.97 31.83
N VAL A 132 -19.03 -9.95 30.53
CA VAL A 132 -17.71 -9.65 29.93
C VAL A 132 -17.12 -8.29 30.31
N HIS A 133 -17.85 -7.44 31.04
CA HIS A 133 -17.38 -6.15 31.55
C HIS A 133 -16.70 -6.19 32.93
N GLU A 134 -16.63 -7.34 33.61
CA GLU A 134 -16.00 -7.45 34.94
C GLU A 134 -14.57 -8.02 34.94
N LEU A 135 -14.02 -8.39 33.79
CA LEU A 135 -12.61 -8.80 33.70
C LEU A 135 -11.69 -7.57 33.64
N HIS A 136 -11.36 -7.01 34.81
CA HIS A 136 -10.19 -6.16 34.94
C HIS A 136 -8.94 -7.05 34.80
N VAL A 137 -8.31 -7.00 33.63
CA VAL A 137 -7.05 -7.70 33.39
C VAL A 137 -5.92 -6.74 33.75
N ASP A 138 -5.30 -6.94 34.91
CA ASP A 138 -4.05 -6.27 35.29
C ASP A 138 -2.94 -6.72 34.33
N TYR A 139 -2.56 -5.84 33.41
CA TYR A 139 -1.45 -6.08 32.50
C TYR A 139 -0.14 -5.59 33.14
N PRO A 140 0.89 -6.44 33.29
CA PRO A 140 2.17 -5.98 33.85
C PRO A 140 2.84 -4.99 32.90
N ALA A 141 3.30 -3.86 33.45
CA ALA A 141 3.95 -2.80 32.71
C ALA A 141 5.23 -3.29 32.01
N THR A 142 5.38 -2.97 30.72
CA THR A 142 6.57 -3.25 29.93
C THR A 142 7.76 -2.40 30.40
N PRO A 143 8.97 -2.97 30.59
CA PRO A 143 10.13 -2.19 31.01
C PRO A 143 10.61 -1.25 29.89
N LYS A 144 10.80 0.04 30.22
CA LYS A 144 11.41 1.02 29.32
C LYS A 144 12.89 0.67 29.11
N LYS A 145 13.31 0.50 27.85
CA LYS A 145 14.74 0.45 27.49
C LYS A 145 15.36 1.83 27.74
N GLY A 146 16.33 1.87 28.65
CA GLY A 146 17.16 3.04 28.92
C GLY A 146 18.09 3.35 27.74
N THR A 147 18.32 4.65 27.57
CA THR A 147 19.36 5.30 26.76
C THR A 147 20.76 4.98 27.24
#